data_AF-A0A430PY61-F1
#
_entry.id   AF-A0A430PY61-F1
#
_cell.length_a   1.000
_cell.length_b   1.000
_cell.length_c   1.000
_cell.angle_alpha   90.00
_cell.angle_beta   90.00
_cell.angle_gamma   90.00
#
_symmetry.space_group_name_H-M   'P 1'
#
loop_
_entity.id
_entity.type
_entity.pdbx_description
1 polymer ?
#
loop_
_entity_poly.entity_id
_entity_poly.type
_entity_poly.pdbx_seq_one_letter_code
_entity_poly.pdbx_strand_id
1 'polypeptide(L)'
;MFGLLLLLKSCNLSYSALTKTMIPSVIYQRISRHQLFSQTAALDGPHSTNYRLRPIEYLLASGSRIDSAVVLGLISQLREGKWYAEDPSGIVQLNLQQAIFHEGLLPEGSIALIEGFYDDKILYVTGIGLPPCESSEISRRAFSVSNPFGGCDTNDSPAAPLDTKMHKLLTTTQAGSDAMLVILGETHLDKPDTLDQLTTLFSGYSSCSPVAFILSGNFLSADSIGKTCTERRLILRRLLRQLITIFKNNFPDSESQHTSQSNQSPKLILIPGPEDPVYAPKHILPRPGLGIDLISDNKDRSSSSCPPWLHLASNPCRLRLYTREIVIFRVNYSRLLVRHCIHLPTLNNLDSYVETSEKIESSTSRENSETAVDMDSEAVATSSSSSSSIKQDTTSKKHKTTTEYLGQCLARCLASQAHLLPLLGHIAPVYWYYDQALSLNPLPNLVVAIEPEPLANLNASQPGLVTTGNCRFINPGRFGHMEYSNELSGLQKKYTFKVYYPRTEIVEDSCLP
;
A
#
# COMPACT_ATOMS: atom_id res chain seq x y z
N MET A 1 -1.64 -36.71 25.70
CA MET A 1 -0.99 -35.40 25.52
C MET A 1 0.00 -35.37 24.34
N PHE A 2 0.86 -36.39 24.16
CA PHE A 2 1.80 -36.48 23.03
C PHE A 2 1.15 -36.60 21.63
N GLY A 3 0.04 -37.35 21.50
CA GLY A 3 -0.67 -37.49 20.21
C GLY A 3 -1.34 -36.21 19.70
N LEU A 4 -1.83 -35.35 20.60
CA LEU A 4 -2.41 -34.05 20.25
C LEU A 4 -1.32 -33.07 19.78
N LEU A 5 -0.12 -33.14 20.36
CA LEU A 5 1.03 -32.31 19.98
C LEU A 5 1.57 -32.68 18.59
N LEU A 6 1.54 -33.97 18.22
CA LEU A 6 1.90 -34.46 16.88
C LEU A 6 0.87 -34.05 15.82
N LEU A 7 -0.42 -34.17 16.13
CA LEU A 7 -1.50 -33.69 15.26
C LEU A 7 -1.44 -32.16 15.06
N LEU A 8 -1.18 -31.41 16.13
CA LEU A 8 -0.96 -29.96 16.05
C LEU A 8 0.28 -29.62 15.23
N LYS A 9 1.39 -30.36 15.36
CA LYS A 9 2.59 -30.17 14.53
C LYS A 9 2.34 -30.48 13.06
N SER A 10 1.66 -31.57 12.74
CA SER A 10 1.34 -31.95 11.35
C SER A 10 0.33 -30.98 10.71
N CYS A 11 -0.69 -30.54 11.45
CA CYS A 11 -1.60 -29.49 10.99
C CYS A 11 -0.84 -28.16 10.83
N ASN A 12 0.02 -27.77 11.76
CA ASN A 12 0.80 -26.54 11.68
C ASN A 12 1.79 -26.53 10.50
N LEU A 13 2.44 -27.67 10.20
CA LEU A 13 3.26 -27.80 8.98
C LEU A 13 2.40 -27.69 7.71
N SER A 14 1.20 -28.30 7.71
CA SER A 14 0.26 -28.20 6.59
C SER A 14 -0.19 -26.75 6.36
N TYR A 15 -0.55 -26.02 7.41
CA TYR A 15 -0.95 -24.60 7.30
C TYR A 15 0.23 -23.70 6.92
N SER A 16 1.44 -23.96 7.42
CA SER A 16 2.64 -23.24 6.98
C SER A 16 2.99 -23.53 5.52
N ALA A 17 2.73 -24.74 5.03
CA ALA A 17 2.88 -25.08 3.61
C ALA A 17 1.77 -24.44 2.76
N LEU A 18 0.54 -24.36 3.28
CA LEU A 18 -0.59 -23.71 2.61
C LEU A 18 -0.38 -22.19 2.46
N THR A 19 0.13 -21.50 3.48
CA THR A 19 0.48 -20.07 3.33
C THR A 19 1.65 -19.85 2.39
N LYS A 20 2.68 -20.70 2.47
CA LYS A 20 3.78 -20.70 1.50
C LYS A 20 3.31 -20.92 0.06
N THR A 21 2.19 -21.60 -0.17
CA THR A 21 1.69 -21.90 -1.53
C THR A 21 0.59 -20.93 -2.01
N MET A 22 -0.12 -20.26 -1.09
CA MET A 22 -1.21 -19.35 -1.46
C MET A 22 -0.71 -18.11 -2.20
N ILE A 23 0.31 -17.42 -1.68
CA ILE A 23 0.87 -16.21 -2.34
C ILE A 23 1.41 -16.54 -3.74
N PRO A 24 2.25 -17.59 -3.93
CA PRO A 24 2.66 -18.02 -5.27
C PRO A 24 1.52 -18.38 -6.20
N SER A 25 0.47 -19.04 -5.72
CA SER A 25 -0.66 -19.42 -6.56
C SER A 25 -1.43 -18.21 -7.12
N VAL A 26 -1.61 -17.16 -6.32
CA VAL A 26 -2.27 -15.92 -6.75
C VAL A 26 -1.44 -15.24 -7.83
N ILE A 27 -0.13 -15.08 -7.61
CA ILE A 27 0.76 -14.43 -8.58
C ILE A 27 0.86 -15.26 -9.85
N TYR A 28 0.97 -16.58 -9.76
CA TYR A 28 0.99 -17.47 -10.92
C TYR A 28 -0.26 -17.33 -11.79
N GLN A 29 -1.45 -17.24 -11.17
CA GLN A 29 -2.70 -17.00 -11.89
C GLN A 29 -2.69 -15.64 -12.61
N ARG A 30 -2.17 -14.59 -11.98
CA ARG A 30 -2.06 -13.25 -12.61
C ARG A 30 -1.17 -13.29 -13.85
N ILE A 31 0.00 -13.92 -13.76
CA ILE A 31 0.93 -14.00 -14.88
C ILE A 31 0.34 -14.84 -16.02
N SER A 32 -0.33 -15.95 -15.71
CA SER A 32 -0.97 -16.80 -16.72
C SER A 32 -2.04 -16.08 -17.55
N ARG A 33 -2.67 -15.04 -16.99
CA ARG A 33 -3.66 -14.18 -17.70
C ARG A 33 -3.01 -13.07 -18.51
N HIS A 34 -1.75 -12.72 -18.22
CA HIS A 34 -1.08 -11.61 -18.86
C HIS A 34 -0.74 -11.94 -20.32
N GLN A 35 -0.94 -10.99 -21.23
CA GLN A 35 -0.80 -11.21 -22.68
C GLN A 35 0.58 -11.77 -23.08
N LEU A 36 1.65 -11.31 -22.44
CA LEU A 36 3.03 -11.78 -22.67
C LEU A 36 3.28 -13.27 -22.37
N PHE A 37 2.41 -13.90 -21.58
CA PHE A 37 2.54 -15.29 -21.13
C PHE A 37 1.31 -16.15 -21.50
N SER A 38 0.27 -15.53 -22.06
CA SER A 38 -0.97 -16.21 -22.45
C SER A 38 -0.79 -16.87 -23.82
N GLN A 39 -1.16 -18.15 -23.91
CA GLN A 39 -0.99 -18.96 -25.13
C GLN A 39 -1.83 -18.43 -26.32
N THR A 40 -2.78 -17.53 -26.08
CA THR A 40 -3.66 -16.92 -27.10
C THR A 40 -3.02 -15.76 -27.87
N ALA A 41 -1.83 -15.28 -27.50
CA ALA A 41 -1.10 -14.24 -28.26
C ALA A 41 -0.41 -14.77 -29.53
N ALA A 42 -0.62 -16.03 -29.91
CA ALA A 42 -0.06 -16.64 -31.11
C ALA A 42 -0.70 -16.18 -32.45
N LEU A 43 -1.61 -15.19 -32.41
CA LEU A 43 -2.31 -14.68 -33.60
C LEU A 43 -1.75 -13.35 -34.15
N ASP A 44 -0.86 -12.66 -33.41
CA ASP A 44 -0.30 -11.37 -33.83
C ASP A 44 1.23 -11.45 -34.06
N GLY A 45 1.62 -11.51 -35.34
CA GLY A 45 2.90 -11.07 -35.91
C GLY A 45 4.21 -11.76 -35.48
N PRO A 46 5.24 -11.83 -36.35
CA PRO A 46 6.51 -12.53 -36.09
C PRO A 46 7.45 -11.84 -35.08
N HIS A 47 6.97 -10.85 -34.31
CA HIS A 47 7.76 -10.08 -33.34
C HIS A 47 7.25 -10.16 -31.89
N SER A 48 6.25 -10.99 -31.58
CA SER A 48 5.86 -11.26 -30.19
C SER A 48 6.75 -12.36 -29.59
N THR A 49 7.73 -11.98 -28.77
CA THR A 49 8.49 -12.93 -27.96
C THR A 49 7.57 -13.50 -26.87
N ASN A 50 6.87 -14.59 -27.17
CA ASN A 50 6.03 -15.28 -26.21
C ASN A 50 6.92 -15.96 -25.14
N TYR A 51 6.88 -15.44 -23.92
CA TYR A 51 7.61 -16.03 -22.81
C TYR A 51 6.80 -17.20 -22.24
N ARG A 52 7.32 -18.42 -22.36
CA ARG A 52 6.69 -19.61 -21.79
C ARG A 52 7.28 -19.91 -20.41
N LEU A 53 6.47 -19.78 -19.36
CA LEU A 53 6.83 -20.19 -18.01
C LEU A 53 7.11 -21.71 -17.97
N ARG A 54 8.23 -22.09 -17.36
CA ARG A 54 8.59 -23.50 -17.11
C ARG A 54 8.62 -23.75 -15.60
N PRO A 55 7.97 -24.83 -15.10
CA PRO A 55 8.11 -25.21 -13.71
C PRO A 55 9.55 -25.68 -13.43
N ILE A 56 10.00 -25.53 -12.19
CA ILE A 56 11.36 -25.92 -11.78
C ILE A 56 11.59 -27.42 -11.96
N GLU A 57 10.56 -28.24 -11.74
CA GLU A 57 10.63 -29.70 -12.00
C GLU A 57 11.04 -30.02 -13.44
N TYR A 58 10.59 -29.24 -14.43
CA TYR A 58 11.00 -29.45 -15.82
C TYR A 58 12.51 -29.22 -16.02
N LEU A 59 13.09 -28.24 -15.32
CA LEU A 59 14.53 -27.99 -15.34
C LEU A 59 15.27 -29.14 -14.65
N LEU A 60 14.80 -29.58 -13.48
CA LEU A 60 15.42 -30.66 -12.71
C LEU A 60 15.33 -32.03 -13.42
N ALA A 61 14.26 -32.28 -14.16
CA ALA A 61 14.07 -33.49 -14.97
C ALA A 61 14.91 -33.48 -16.25
N SER A 62 15.29 -32.29 -16.73
CA SER A 62 16.13 -32.14 -17.93
C SER A 62 17.59 -32.45 -17.57
N GLY A 63 18.10 -33.56 -18.08
CA GLY A 63 19.52 -33.94 -17.94
C GLY A 63 20.47 -33.20 -18.89
N SER A 64 19.93 -32.32 -19.75
CA SER A 64 20.68 -31.52 -20.72
C SER A 64 20.57 -30.03 -20.41
N ARG A 65 21.58 -29.27 -20.85
CA ARG A 65 21.58 -27.82 -20.82
C ARG A 65 20.36 -27.24 -21.53
N ILE A 66 19.75 -26.22 -20.93
CA ILE A 66 18.64 -25.45 -21.49
C ILE A 66 19.11 -24.01 -21.70
N ASP A 67 19.15 -23.56 -22.95
CA ASP A 67 19.73 -22.24 -23.30
C ASP A 67 18.85 -21.05 -22.90
N SER A 68 17.52 -21.22 -22.83
CA SER A 68 16.60 -20.19 -22.37
C SER A 68 15.44 -20.80 -21.61
N ALA A 69 15.30 -20.36 -20.36
CA ALA A 69 14.22 -20.73 -19.46
C ALA A 69 13.75 -19.49 -18.70
N VAL A 70 12.43 -19.33 -18.59
CA VAL A 70 11.79 -18.36 -17.71
C VAL A 70 11.03 -19.11 -16.62
N VAL A 71 11.39 -18.86 -15.37
CA VAL A 71 10.82 -19.49 -14.19
C VAL A 71 10.17 -18.43 -13.31
N LEU A 72 9.00 -18.75 -12.76
CA LEU A 72 8.40 -17.97 -11.67
C LEU A 72 8.71 -18.68 -10.36
N GLY A 73 9.43 -18.02 -9.45
CA GLY A 73 9.82 -18.62 -8.19
C GLY A 73 9.95 -17.62 -7.05
N LEU A 74 9.75 -18.11 -5.84
CA LEU A 74 10.03 -17.41 -4.60
C LEU A 74 11.53 -17.48 -4.32
N ILE A 75 12.18 -16.32 -4.16
CA ILE A 75 13.62 -16.26 -3.92
C ILE A 75 13.90 -16.42 -2.43
N SER A 76 14.80 -17.33 -2.07
CA SER A 76 15.22 -17.56 -0.69
C SER A 76 16.71 -17.81 -0.56
N GLN A 77 17.29 -17.47 0.60
CA GLN A 77 18.68 -17.75 0.93
C GLN A 77 18.75 -18.92 1.92
N LEU A 78 18.89 -20.15 1.41
CA LEU A 78 18.98 -21.35 2.26
C LEU A 78 20.36 -21.53 2.92
N ARG A 79 21.42 -21.03 2.28
CA ARG A 79 22.78 -21.01 2.82
C ARG A 79 23.39 -19.65 2.55
N GLU A 80 24.24 -19.19 3.45
CA GLU A 80 24.93 -17.91 3.29
C GLU A 80 25.65 -17.83 1.94
N GLY A 81 25.34 -16.78 1.18
CA GLY A 81 25.90 -16.55 -0.16
C GLY A 81 25.34 -17.42 -1.29
N LYS A 82 24.41 -18.36 -1.03
CA LYS A 82 23.77 -19.18 -2.07
C LYS A 82 22.27 -18.92 -2.14
N TRP A 83 21.84 -18.45 -3.31
CA TRP A 83 20.45 -18.13 -3.61
C TRP A 83 19.74 -19.31 -4.27
N TYR A 84 18.46 -19.46 -3.95
CA TYR A 84 17.60 -20.50 -4.49
C TYR A 84 16.26 -19.89 -4.94
N ALA A 85 15.67 -20.48 -5.97
CA ALA A 85 14.27 -20.24 -6.35
C ALA A 85 13.44 -21.47 -5.94
N GLU A 86 12.29 -21.21 -5.33
CA GLU A 86 11.32 -22.21 -4.89
C GLU A 86 9.99 -22.01 -5.64
N ASP A 87 9.46 -23.07 -6.23
CA ASP A 87 8.10 -23.16 -6.74
C ASP A 87 7.40 -24.38 -6.08
N PRO A 88 6.09 -24.58 -6.27
CA PRO A 88 5.41 -25.76 -5.72
C PRO A 88 5.96 -27.11 -6.21
N SER A 89 6.73 -27.11 -7.30
CA SER A 89 7.28 -28.30 -7.96
C SER A 89 8.69 -28.66 -7.48
N GLY A 90 9.47 -27.71 -6.96
CA GLY A 90 10.83 -27.95 -6.50
C GLY A 90 11.64 -26.70 -6.19
N ILE A 91 12.94 -26.92 -5.97
CA ILE A 91 13.90 -25.86 -5.62
C ILE A 91 15.12 -25.98 -6.55
N VAL A 92 15.58 -24.86 -7.10
CA VAL A 92 16.78 -24.77 -7.95
C VAL A 92 17.75 -23.72 -7.42
N GLN A 93 19.06 -23.99 -7.55
CA GLN A 93 20.09 -23.05 -7.15
C GLN A 93 20.27 -21.97 -8.23
N LEU A 94 20.38 -20.70 -7.81
CA LEU A 94 20.57 -19.55 -8.69
C LEU A 94 22.01 -19.07 -8.66
N ASN A 95 22.54 -18.73 -9.83
CA ASN A 95 23.77 -17.93 -9.96
C ASN A 95 23.40 -16.51 -10.42
N LEU A 96 23.63 -15.52 -9.56
CA LEU A 96 23.28 -14.11 -9.77
C LEU A 96 24.46 -13.24 -10.25
N GLN A 97 25.62 -13.82 -10.54
CA GLN A 97 26.84 -13.06 -10.87
C GLN A 97 26.70 -12.18 -12.13
N GLN A 98 25.90 -12.62 -13.10
CA GLN A 98 25.66 -11.91 -14.36
C GLN A 98 24.20 -11.41 -14.47
N ALA A 99 23.46 -11.41 -13.37
CA ALA A 99 22.04 -11.08 -13.39
C ALA A 99 21.81 -9.58 -13.54
N ILE A 100 20.97 -9.21 -14.51
CA ILE A 100 20.44 -7.86 -14.65
C ILE A 100 19.14 -7.76 -13.86
N PHE A 101 19.10 -6.86 -12.87
CA PHE A 101 17.91 -6.62 -12.06
C PHE A 101 17.04 -5.57 -12.75
N HIS A 102 15.82 -5.94 -13.11
CA HIS A 102 14.80 -5.00 -13.57
C HIS A 102 14.33 -4.10 -12.43
N GLU A 103 13.71 -2.97 -12.80
CA GLU A 103 13.23 -1.97 -11.86
C GLU A 103 12.30 -2.53 -10.78
N GLY A 104 12.57 -2.15 -9.53
CA GLY A 104 11.78 -2.53 -8.38
C GLY A 104 12.64 -3.02 -7.22
N LEU A 105 12.00 -3.15 -6.06
CA LEU A 105 12.63 -3.70 -4.88
C LEU A 105 12.37 -5.21 -4.81
N LEU A 106 13.43 -6.02 -4.69
CA LEU A 106 13.37 -7.49 -4.60
C LEU A 106 13.95 -7.98 -3.27
N PRO A 107 13.13 -8.02 -2.20
CA PRO A 107 13.51 -8.61 -0.94
C PRO A 107 13.46 -10.14 -0.96
N GLU A 108 14.19 -10.76 -0.03
CA GLU A 108 14.13 -12.20 0.23
C GLU A 108 12.71 -12.61 0.61
N GLY A 109 12.19 -13.63 -0.08
CA GLY A 109 10.79 -14.07 0.02
C GLY A 109 9.87 -13.44 -1.01
N SER A 110 10.35 -12.56 -1.88
CA SER A 110 9.59 -12.08 -3.03
C SER A 110 9.55 -13.11 -4.15
N ILE A 111 8.46 -13.08 -4.91
CA ILE A 111 8.25 -13.89 -6.10
C ILE A 111 8.77 -13.09 -7.30
N ALA A 112 9.65 -13.70 -8.09
CA ALA A 112 10.25 -13.04 -9.24
C ALA A 112 10.15 -13.91 -10.49
N LEU A 113 10.11 -13.22 -11.63
CA LEU A 113 10.38 -13.79 -12.93
C LEU A 113 11.89 -13.86 -13.11
N ILE A 114 12.40 -15.06 -13.31
CA ILE A 114 13.82 -15.36 -13.43
C ILE A 114 14.05 -15.90 -14.84
N GLU A 115 14.80 -15.15 -15.64
CA GLU A 115 15.23 -15.54 -16.98
C GLU A 115 16.70 -15.97 -16.94
N GLY A 116 17.03 -17.04 -17.65
CA GLY A 116 18.40 -17.52 -17.71
C GLY A 116 18.56 -18.82 -18.48
N PHE A 117 19.77 -19.38 -18.40
CA PHE A 117 20.07 -20.71 -18.91
C PHE A 117 20.34 -21.67 -17.76
N TYR A 118 19.92 -22.93 -17.91
CA TYR A 118 20.06 -23.96 -16.89
C TYR A 118 21.12 -24.96 -17.32
N ASP A 119 22.11 -25.18 -16.45
CA ASP A 119 23.21 -26.11 -16.68
C ASP A 119 23.61 -26.75 -15.34
N ASP A 120 23.79 -28.08 -15.33
CA ASP A 120 24.24 -28.83 -14.15
C ASP A 120 23.55 -28.49 -12.81
N LYS A 121 22.21 -28.44 -12.79
CA LYS A 121 21.38 -28.13 -11.58
C LYS A 121 21.52 -26.70 -11.05
N ILE A 122 22.15 -25.82 -11.82
CA ILE A 122 22.29 -24.39 -11.52
C ILE A 122 21.60 -23.59 -12.63
N LEU A 123 20.74 -22.66 -12.23
CA LEU A 123 20.15 -21.68 -13.13
C LEU A 123 21.03 -20.42 -13.13
N TYR A 124 21.69 -20.16 -14.26
CA TYR A 124 22.48 -18.96 -14.48
C TYR A 124 21.56 -17.84 -14.95
N VAL A 125 21.34 -16.87 -14.06
CA VAL A 125 20.34 -15.83 -14.24
C VAL A 125 20.91 -14.72 -15.13
N THR A 126 20.22 -14.43 -16.24
CA THR A 126 20.51 -13.31 -17.13
C THR A 126 19.67 -12.08 -16.74
N GLY A 127 18.40 -12.30 -16.38
CA GLY A 127 17.46 -11.25 -16.02
C GLY A 127 16.57 -11.66 -14.85
N ILE A 128 16.31 -10.73 -13.94
CA ILE A 128 15.40 -10.95 -12.82
C ILE A 128 14.48 -9.76 -12.64
N GLY A 129 13.18 -10.01 -12.55
CA GLY A 129 12.18 -8.96 -12.49
C GLY A 129 10.99 -9.30 -11.62
N LEU A 130 10.32 -8.25 -11.14
CA LEU A 130 9.04 -8.37 -10.47
C LEU A 130 7.96 -8.82 -11.47
N PRO A 131 6.99 -9.65 -11.06
CA PRO A 131 5.88 -10.01 -11.92
C PRO A 131 5.05 -8.76 -12.30
N PRO A 132 4.45 -8.73 -13.50
CA PRO A 132 3.66 -7.58 -13.94
C PRO A 132 2.48 -7.32 -12.98
N CYS A 133 2.22 -6.04 -12.70
CA CYS A 133 1.07 -5.65 -11.89
C CYS A 133 -0.22 -5.83 -12.69
N GLU A 134 -1.29 -6.24 -12.01
CA GLU A 134 -2.62 -6.39 -12.60
C GLU A 134 -3.57 -5.37 -11.98
N SER A 135 -4.39 -4.69 -12.79
CA SER A 135 -5.36 -3.73 -12.27
C SER A 135 -6.51 -4.42 -11.53
N SER A 136 -7.10 -3.72 -10.58
CA SER A 136 -8.20 -4.24 -9.78
C SER A 136 -9.43 -4.63 -10.61
N GLU A 137 -9.67 -3.96 -11.73
CA GLU A 137 -10.74 -4.27 -12.68
C GLU A 137 -10.52 -5.62 -13.37
N ILE A 138 -9.31 -5.88 -13.87
CA ILE A 138 -8.97 -7.14 -14.54
C ILE A 138 -9.06 -8.28 -13.53
N SER A 139 -8.53 -8.08 -12.31
CA SER A 139 -8.58 -9.08 -11.25
C SER A 139 -10.01 -9.45 -10.87
N ARG A 140 -10.90 -8.46 -10.75
CA ARG A 140 -12.32 -8.73 -10.43
C ARG A 140 -13.05 -9.48 -11.53
N ARG A 141 -12.76 -9.23 -12.82
CA ARG A 141 -13.34 -10.01 -13.93
C ARG A 141 -12.93 -11.47 -13.88
N ALA A 142 -11.74 -11.77 -13.35
CA ALA A 142 -11.24 -13.13 -13.23
C ALA A 142 -11.70 -13.86 -11.97
N PHE A 143 -12.14 -13.15 -10.92
CA PHE A 143 -12.64 -13.77 -9.70
C PHE A 143 -14.11 -14.19 -9.83
N SER A 144 -14.43 -15.34 -9.24
CA SER A 144 -15.81 -15.80 -9.04
C SER A 144 -16.47 -15.17 -7.81
N VAL A 145 -15.71 -14.42 -6.99
CA VAL A 145 -16.18 -13.80 -5.73
C VAL A 145 -16.65 -12.37 -6.00
N SER A 146 -17.87 -12.06 -5.57
CA SER A 146 -18.53 -10.75 -5.74
C SER A 146 -17.81 -9.60 -5.03
N ASN A 147 -17.35 -9.83 -3.79
CA ASN A 147 -16.64 -8.83 -2.97
C ASN A 147 -15.46 -9.44 -2.20
N PRO A 148 -14.28 -9.54 -2.82
CA PRO A 148 -13.06 -10.01 -2.14
C PRO A 148 -12.50 -9.04 -1.09
N PHE A 149 -12.90 -7.76 -1.12
CA PHE A 149 -12.40 -6.74 -0.20
C PHE A 149 -13.09 -6.80 1.18
N GLY A 150 -14.37 -7.18 1.18
CA GLY A 150 -15.23 -7.25 2.36
C GLY A 150 -15.95 -5.93 2.67
N GLY A 151 -16.35 -5.74 3.93
CA GLY A 151 -16.89 -4.47 4.43
C GLY A 151 -18.40 -4.27 4.26
N CYS A 152 -19.17 -5.33 4.01
CA CYS A 152 -20.63 -5.29 4.03
C CYS A 152 -21.19 -6.44 4.89
N ASP A 153 -22.34 -6.19 5.52
CA ASP A 153 -22.97 -7.14 6.44
C ASP A 153 -23.54 -8.39 5.74
N THR A 154 -23.64 -8.35 4.40
CA THR A 154 -24.12 -9.47 3.57
C THR A 154 -23.06 -9.94 2.58
N ASN A 155 -22.90 -11.25 2.45
CA ASN A 155 -21.90 -11.90 1.60
C ASN A 155 -22.08 -11.59 0.10
N ASP A 156 -23.28 -11.22 -0.34
CA ASP A 156 -23.61 -10.93 -1.75
C ASP A 156 -23.52 -9.44 -2.13
N SER A 157 -23.04 -8.58 -1.21
CA SER A 157 -22.87 -7.17 -1.52
C SER A 157 -21.85 -6.97 -2.64
N PRO A 158 -22.09 -6.06 -3.61
CA PRO A 158 -21.14 -5.79 -4.68
C PRO A 158 -19.85 -5.18 -4.10
N ALA A 159 -18.72 -5.44 -4.77
CA ALA A 159 -17.48 -4.72 -4.53
C ALA A 159 -17.70 -3.19 -4.58
N ALA A 160 -16.90 -2.43 -3.82
CA ALA A 160 -17.12 -0.98 -3.69
C ALA A 160 -17.15 -0.25 -5.05
N PRO A 161 -16.25 -0.52 -6.02
CA PRO A 161 -16.28 0.14 -7.32
C PRO A 161 -17.52 -0.19 -8.17
N LEU A 162 -18.18 -1.33 -7.92
CA LEU A 162 -19.34 -1.80 -8.67
C LEU A 162 -20.67 -1.37 -8.04
N ASP A 163 -20.63 -0.75 -6.85
CA ASP A 163 -21.81 -0.29 -6.15
C ASP A 163 -22.37 0.99 -6.77
N THR A 164 -23.35 0.81 -7.66
CA THR A 164 -24.02 1.92 -8.36
C THR A 164 -24.70 2.91 -7.42
N LYS A 165 -25.17 2.47 -6.25
CA LYS A 165 -25.81 3.36 -5.27
C LYS A 165 -24.77 4.28 -4.65
N MET A 166 -23.64 3.72 -4.21
CA MET A 166 -22.54 4.52 -3.65
C MET A 166 -21.90 5.43 -4.70
N HIS A 167 -21.83 4.98 -5.96
CA HIS A 167 -21.34 5.80 -7.06
C HIS A 167 -22.21 7.05 -7.28
N LYS A 168 -23.54 6.87 -7.28
CA LYS A 168 -24.49 7.99 -7.37
C LYS A 168 -24.34 8.96 -6.19
N LEU A 169 -24.18 8.45 -4.97
CA LEU A 169 -23.97 9.32 -3.80
C LEU A 169 -22.68 10.13 -3.92
N LEU A 170 -21.57 9.49 -4.28
CA LEU A 170 -20.26 10.15 -4.38
C LEU A 170 -20.24 11.26 -5.46
N THR A 171 -20.94 11.05 -6.57
CA THR A 171 -20.92 11.95 -7.73
C THR A 171 -21.99 13.04 -7.70
N THR A 172 -23.19 12.72 -7.20
CA THR A 172 -24.38 13.56 -7.33
C THR A 172 -24.67 14.39 -6.07
N THR A 173 -24.21 13.95 -4.89
CA THR A 173 -24.53 14.65 -3.64
C THR A 173 -23.42 15.60 -3.20
N GLN A 174 -23.79 16.69 -2.55
CA GLN A 174 -22.86 17.61 -1.89
C GLN A 174 -22.05 16.89 -0.78
N ALA A 175 -22.67 15.97 -0.05
CA ALA A 175 -21.96 15.14 0.93
C ALA A 175 -20.86 14.28 0.30
N GLY A 176 -21.01 13.89 -0.98
CA GLY A 176 -19.99 13.18 -1.75
C GLY A 176 -18.89 14.10 -2.28
N SER A 177 -19.20 15.36 -2.63
CA SER A 177 -18.18 16.35 -3.02
C SER A 177 -17.29 16.76 -1.85
N ASP A 178 -17.90 16.92 -0.67
CA ASP A 178 -17.24 17.44 0.52
C ASP A 178 -16.68 16.31 1.40
N ALA A 179 -16.89 15.06 0.98
CA ALA A 179 -16.33 13.90 1.64
C ALA A 179 -14.80 14.01 1.63
N MET A 180 -14.22 13.94 2.83
CA MET A 180 -12.77 13.88 3.00
C MET A 180 -12.41 12.94 4.14
N LEU A 181 -11.21 12.39 4.08
CA LEU A 181 -10.66 11.48 5.07
C LEU A 181 -9.35 12.06 5.60
N VAL A 182 -9.29 12.33 6.91
CA VAL A 182 -8.08 12.89 7.54
C VAL A 182 -7.27 11.74 8.13
N ILE A 183 -6.02 11.62 7.67
CA ILE A 183 -5.13 10.51 7.97
C ILE A 183 -3.91 11.05 8.72
N LEU A 184 -3.84 10.71 10.01
CA LEU A 184 -2.68 10.95 10.83
C LEU A 184 -1.83 9.69 10.89
N GLY A 185 -0.52 9.87 10.77
CA GLY A 185 0.44 8.79 10.91
C GLY A 185 0.65 8.39 12.37
N GLU A 186 1.89 8.10 12.76
CA GLU A 186 2.20 7.76 14.15
C GLU A 186 1.92 8.94 15.10
N THR A 187 0.92 8.79 15.98
CA THR A 187 0.48 9.83 16.93
C THR A 187 0.84 9.50 18.38
N HIS A 188 1.89 10.12 18.91
CA HIS A 188 2.29 9.97 20.32
C HIS A 188 1.44 10.85 21.25
N LEU A 189 0.47 10.25 21.94
CA LEU A 189 -0.48 10.93 22.84
C LEU A 189 0.15 11.30 24.19
N ASP A 190 1.29 10.71 24.54
CA ASP A 190 2.00 10.99 25.79
C ASP A 190 2.73 12.34 25.78
N LYS A 191 2.98 12.90 24.60
CA LYS A 191 3.53 14.25 24.45
C LYS A 191 2.39 15.27 24.57
N PRO A 192 2.45 16.25 25.50
CA PRO A 192 1.38 17.22 25.71
C PRO A 192 1.11 18.03 24.44
N ASP A 193 2.16 18.47 23.75
CA ASP A 193 2.05 19.21 22.49
C ASP A 193 1.24 18.46 21.41
N THR A 194 1.20 17.12 21.45
CA THR A 194 0.43 16.34 20.47
C THR A 194 -1.06 16.46 20.75
N LEU A 195 -1.48 16.39 22.01
CA LEU A 195 -2.89 16.54 22.40
C LEU A 195 -3.41 17.96 22.12
N ASP A 196 -2.57 18.97 22.37
CA ASP A 196 -2.91 20.36 22.06
C ASP A 196 -3.10 20.55 20.54
N GLN A 197 -2.20 19.99 19.73
CA GLN A 197 -2.31 20.05 18.27
C GLN A 197 -3.49 19.24 17.71
N LEU A 198 -3.84 18.11 18.34
CA LEU A 198 -5.07 17.39 18.01
C LEU A 198 -6.31 18.22 18.35
N THR A 199 -6.29 18.98 19.45
CA THR A 199 -7.37 19.91 19.80
C THR A 199 -7.51 21.00 18.74
N THR A 200 -6.41 21.60 18.31
CA THR A 200 -6.38 22.58 17.20
C THR A 200 -6.92 21.99 15.91
N LEU A 201 -6.53 20.75 15.58
CA LEU A 201 -6.98 20.05 14.38
C LEU A 201 -8.49 19.79 14.41
N PHE A 202 -9.03 19.26 15.51
CA PHE A 202 -10.47 19.02 15.64
C PHE A 202 -11.27 20.34 15.63
N SER A 203 -10.75 21.39 16.26
CA SER A 203 -11.37 22.71 16.24
C SER A 203 -11.39 23.31 14.83
N GLY A 204 -10.30 23.17 14.06
CA GLY A 204 -10.23 23.63 12.67
C GLY A 204 -11.26 22.94 11.76
N TYR A 205 -11.48 21.64 11.97
CA TYR A 205 -12.47 20.84 11.22
C TYR A 205 -13.90 20.91 11.79
N SER A 206 -14.16 21.71 12.83
CA SER A 206 -15.51 21.90 13.36
C SER A 206 -16.47 22.53 12.33
N SER A 207 -15.94 23.38 11.46
CA SER A 207 -16.70 24.05 10.38
C SER A 207 -16.93 23.17 9.15
N CYS A 208 -16.02 22.24 8.88
CA CYS A 208 -16.06 21.35 7.72
C CYS A 208 -15.67 19.93 8.19
N SER A 209 -16.65 19.18 8.67
CA SER A 209 -16.38 17.90 9.32
C SER A 209 -16.01 16.82 8.30
N PRO A 210 -14.87 16.13 8.47
CA PRO A 210 -14.50 15.03 7.59
C PRO A 210 -15.37 13.79 7.85
N VAL A 211 -15.36 12.83 6.93
CA VAL A 211 -16.07 11.56 7.11
C VAL A 211 -15.46 10.77 8.28
N ALA A 212 -14.13 10.75 8.38
CA ALA A 212 -13.43 10.14 9.49
C ALA A 212 -12.04 10.73 9.74
N PHE A 213 -11.61 10.67 10.99
CA PHE A 213 -10.23 10.84 11.42
C PHE A 213 -9.60 9.48 11.69
N ILE A 214 -8.43 9.25 11.11
CA ILE A 214 -7.66 8.02 11.30
C ILE A 214 -6.40 8.36 12.06
N LEU A 215 -6.26 7.80 13.26
CA LEU A 215 -5.07 7.94 14.08
C LEU A 215 -4.38 6.59 14.18
N SER A 216 -3.10 6.56 13.84
CA SER A 216 -2.28 5.36 13.89
C SER A 216 -1.29 5.41 15.04
N GLY A 217 -1.09 4.28 15.69
CA GLY A 217 -0.07 4.11 16.70
C GLY A 217 1.35 4.15 16.13
N ASN A 218 2.39 4.17 16.96
CA ASN A 218 2.33 3.99 18.40
C ASN A 218 1.70 5.19 19.13
N PHE A 219 0.81 4.92 20.08
CA PHE A 219 0.16 5.97 20.87
C PHE A 219 1.00 6.43 22.06
N LEU A 220 1.95 5.60 22.48
CA LEU A 220 2.93 5.90 23.53
C LEU A 220 4.32 5.93 22.91
N SER A 221 5.14 6.92 23.28
CA SER A 221 6.55 6.91 22.92
C SER A 221 7.32 5.76 23.59
N ALA A 222 8.48 5.42 23.03
CA ALA A 222 9.42 4.46 23.63
C ALA A 222 9.88 4.92 25.02
N ASP A 223 10.04 6.23 25.21
CA ASP A 223 10.54 6.86 26.44
C ASP A 223 9.46 7.07 27.52
N SER A 224 8.22 6.66 27.25
CA SER A 224 7.11 6.89 28.19
C SER A 224 7.36 6.24 29.57
N ILE A 225 6.86 6.90 30.62
CA ILE A 225 7.07 6.60 32.04
C ILE A 225 6.31 5.31 32.42
N GLY A 226 6.79 4.14 32.00
CA GLY A 226 6.18 2.86 32.34
C GLY A 226 7.11 1.72 31.95
N LYS A 227 7.69 1.06 32.95
CA LYS A 227 8.64 -0.05 32.72
C LYS A 227 7.91 -1.36 32.44
N THR A 228 6.67 -1.50 32.94
CA THR A 228 5.86 -2.71 32.76
C THR A 228 4.74 -2.53 31.75
N CYS A 229 4.28 -3.63 31.13
CA CYS A 229 3.16 -3.61 30.20
C CYS A 229 1.87 -3.07 30.84
N THR A 230 1.62 -3.40 32.11
CA THR A 230 0.45 -2.98 32.87
C THR A 230 0.42 -1.47 33.10
N GLU A 231 1.56 -0.88 33.48
CA GLU A 231 1.69 0.58 33.65
C GLU A 231 1.44 1.32 32.34
N ARG A 232 2.09 0.89 31.25
CA ARG A 232 1.90 1.47 29.91
C ARG A 232 0.43 1.41 29.49
N ARG A 233 -0.24 0.29 29.76
CA ARG A 233 -1.67 0.11 29.46
C ARG A 233 -2.56 1.06 30.26
N LEU A 234 -2.25 1.30 31.54
CA LEU A 234 -2.98 2.27 32.37
C LEU A 234 -2.79 3.71 31.90
N ILE A 235 -1.57 4.06 31.49
CA ILE A 235 -1.26 5.38 30.93
C ILE A 235 -2.00 5.58 29.61
N LEU A 236 -1.96 4.59 28.72
CA LEU A 236 -2.69 4.63 27.46
C LEU A 236 -4.20 4.82 27.68
N ARG A 237 -4.79 4.09 28.64
CA ARG A 237 -6.20 4.26 29.04
C ARG A 237 -6.52 5.71 29.38
N ARG A 238 -5.68 6.37 30.19
CA ARG A 238 -5.88 7.76 30.58
C ARG A 238 -5.81 8.71 29.38
N LEU A 239 -4.81 8.54 28.52
CA LEU A 239 -4.59 9.39 27.34
C LEU A 239 -5.70 9.22 26.29
N LEU A 240 -6.15 8.00 26.04
CA LEU A 240 -7.27 7.73 25.12
C LEU A 240 -8.57 8.36 25.62
N ARG A 241 -8.79 8.38 26.94
CA ARG A 241 -9.96 9.08 27.52
C ARG A 241 -9.88 10.58 27.31
N GLN A 242 -8.72 11.18 27.54
CA GLN A 242 -8.50 12.60 27.27
C GLN A 242 -8.76 12.91 25.80
N LEU A 243 -8.23 12.10 24.87
CA LEU A 243 -8.49 12.23 23.44
C LEU A 243 -9.99 12.16 23.11
N ILE A 244 -10.71 11.19 23.70
CA ILE A 244 -12.16 11.04 23.50
C ILE A 244 -12.93 12.24 24.03
N THR A 245 -12.55 12.78 25.19
CA THR A 245 -13.16 14.01 25.74
C THR A 245 -12.93 15.20 24.81
N ILE A 246 -11.70 15.39 24.32
CA ILE A 246 -11.38 16.45 23.35
C ILE A 246 -12.23 16.29 22.07
N PHE A 247 -12.33 15.06 21.56
CA PHE A 247 -13.12 14.77 20.36
C PHE A 247 -14.61 15.11 20.55
N LYS A 248 -15.22 14.66 21.65
CA LYS A 248 -16.62 14.94 21.98
C LYS A 248 -16.92 16.42 22.20
N ASN A 249 -15.97 17.16 22.75
CA ASN A 249 -16.13 18.60 22.97
C ASN A 249 -16.22 19.36 21.64
N ASN A 250 -15.50 18.91 20.61
CA ASN A 250 -15.52 19.53 19.28
C ASN A 250 -16.67 19.00 18.40
N PHE A 251 -17.06 17.73 18.59
CA PHE A 251 -18.13 17.08 17.83
C PHE A 251 -19.14 16.43 18.78
N PRO A 252 -20.10 17.19 19.33
CA PRO A 252 -21.10 16.65 20.26
C PRO A 252 -22.05 15.67 19.55
N ASP A 253 -22.33 14.54 20.21
CA ASP A 253 -23.26 13.50 19.76
C ASP A 253 -24.68 14.11 19.62
N SER A 254 -25.09 14.44 18.39
CA SER A 254 -26.42 15.00 18.09
C SER A 254 -27.48 13.88 18.05
N GLU A 255 -27.69 13.19 19.16
CA GLU A 255 -28.69 12.10 19.24
C GLU A 255 -30.15 12.59 19.45
N SER A 256 -30.41 13.91 19.51
CA SER A 256 -31.71 14.42 19.96
C SER A 256 -32.49 15.34 19.02
N GLN A 257 -32.16 15.46 17.72
CA GLN A 257 -33.07 16.11 16.77
C GLN A 257 -33.15 15.40 15.41
N HIS A 258 -34.38 15.00 15.06
CA HIS A 258 -34.81 14.63 13.72
C HIS A 258 -34.64 15.83 12.77
N THR A 259 -33.41 16.09 12.31
CA THR A 259 -33.16 17.15 11.34
C THR A 259 -32.17 16.67 10.29
N SER A 260 -32.72 16.29 9.14
CA SER A 260 -32.11 16.44 7.81
C SER A 260 -30.65 15.95 7.61
N GLN A 261 -30.48 14.64 7.40
CA GLN A 261 -29.52 13.90 6.51
C GLN A 261 -28.14 14.47 6.07
N SER A 262 -27.63 15.59 6.58
CA SER A 262 -26.47 16.29 5.98
C SER A 262 -25.23 16.40 6.88
N ASN A 263 -25.35 16.35 8.21
CA ASN A 263 -24.19 16.47 9.11
C ASN A 263 -24.11 15.29 10.08
N GLN A 264 -23.62 14.14 9.60
CA GLN A 264 -23.21 13.05 10.51
C GLN A 264 -21.92 13.44 11.22
N SER A 265 -21.81 13.13 12.51
CA SER A 265 -20.56 13.34 13.25
C SER A 265 -19.42 12.54 12.62
N PRO A 266 -18.18 13.07 12.64
CA PRO A 266 -17.04 12.39 12.05
C PRO A 266 -16.79 11.08 12.81
N LYS A 267 -16.33 10.05 12.11
CA LYS A 267 -15.89 8.81 12.76
C LYS A 267 -14.44 8.93 13.23
N LEU A 268 -14.11 8.38 14.38
CA LEU A 268 -12.75 8.27 14.90
C LEU A 268 -12.28 6.82 14.78
N ILE A 269 -11.23 6.57 13.99
CA ILE A 269 -10.66 5.25 13.75
C ILE A 269 -9.27 5.20 14.40
N LEU A 270 -9.10 4.29 15.36
CA LEU A 270 -7.83 4.08 16.05
C LEU A 270 -7.19 2.76 15.58
N ILE A 271 -5.97 2.84 15.07
CA ILE A 271 -5.20 1.68 14.57
C ILE A 271 -3.97 1.48 15.45
N PRO A 272 -3.76 0.29 16.05
CA PRO A 272 -2.63 0.05 16.94
C PRO A 272 -1.30 -0.05 16.17
N GLY A 273 -0.26 0.52 16.75
CA GLY A 273 1.12 0.39 16.31
C GLY A 273 1.82 -0.87 16.85
N PRO A 274 3.06 -1.13 16.40
CA PRO A 274 3.86 -2.28 16.83
C PRO A 274 4.24 -2.28 18.33
N GLU A 275 4.31 -1.12 18.99
CA GLU A 275 4.74 -1.03 20.40
C GLU A 275 3.60 -0.77 21.38
N ASP A 276 2.38 -0.67 20.87
CA ASP A 276 1.20 -0.45 21.70
C ASP A 276 0.88 -1.69 22.54
N PRO A 277 0.44 -1.51 23.80
CA PRO A 277 0.10 -2.58 24.74
C PRO A 277 -1.25 -3.22 24.37
N VAL A 278 -1.26 -3.99 23.29
CA VAL A 278 -2.39 -4.82 22.86
C VAL A 278 -2.19 -6.26 23.35
N TYR A 279 -3.28 -7.02 23.46
CA TYR A 279 -3.28 -8.47 23.71
C TYR A 279 -2.73 -9.28 22.51
N ALA A 280 -1.60 -8.85 21.95
CA ALA A 280 -0.93 -9.52 20.84
C ALA A 280 0.59 -9.32 20.94
N PRO A 281 1.40 -10.29 20.48
CA PRO A 281 2.84 -10.14 20.43
C PRO A 281 3.27 -8.99 19.51
N LYS A 282 4.39 -8.33 19.84
CA LYS A 282 4.80 -7.04 19.25
C LYS A 282 5.05 -7.08 17.73
N HIS A 283 5.41 -8.24 17.18
CA HIS A 283 5.90 -8.37 15.80
C HIS A 283 5.16 -9.42 14.95
N ILE A 284 3.93 -9.81 15.34
CA ILE A 284 3.12 -10.75 14.55
C ILE A 284 1.91 -10.02 13.99
N LEU A 285 1.63 -10.23 12.71
CA LEU A 285 0.48 -9.66 12.01
C LEU A 285 -0.51 -10.75 11.57
N PRO A 286 -1.80 -10.42 11.37
CA PRO A 286 -2.47 -9.17 11.74
C PRO A 286 -2.55 -8.97 13.27
N ARG A 287 -2.55 -7.72 13.70
CA ARG A 287 -2.75 -7.34 15.10
C ARG A 287 -4.21 -6.98 15.36
N PRO A 288 -4.81 -7.46 16.46
CA PRO A 288 -6.15 -7.05 16.85
C PRO A 288 -6.17 -5.57 17.23
N GLY A 289 -7.35 -4.96 17.20
CA GLY A 289 -7.54 -3.58 17.63
C GLY A 289 -7.31 -3.37 19.13
N LEU A 290 -7.32 -2.10 19.53
CA LEU A 290 -7.26 -1.71 20.93
C LEU A 290 -8.44 -2.33 21.71
N GLY A 291 -8.18 -2.78 22.94
CA GLY A 291 -9.23 -3.36 23.78
C GLY A 291 -10.28 -2.31 24.16
N ILE A 292 -11.56 -2.67 24.07
CA ILE A 292 -12.67 -1.80 24.50
C ILE A 292 -12.54 -1.37 25.96
N ASP A 293 -11.89 -2.20 26.75
CA ASP A 293 -11.62 -1.93 28.14
C ASP A 293 -10.77 -0.65 28.29
N LEU A 294 -9.87 -0.31 27.36
CA LEU A 294 -9.06 0.93 27.43
C LEU A 294 -9.91 2.21 27.39
N ILE A 295 -11.16 2.09 26.93
CA ILE A 295 -12.07 3.21 26.74
C ILE A 295 -13.13 3.17 27.83
N SER A 296 -13.84 2.06 27.98
CA SER A 296 -14.96 1.94 28.92
C SER A 296 -14.54 1.58 30.35
N ASP A 297 -15.20 2.18 31.35
CA ASP A 297 -15.14 1.73 32.75
C ASP A 297 -16.11 0.56 32.94
N ASN A 298 -15.55 -0.63 33.21
CA ASN A 298 -16.27 -1.89 33.44
C ASN A 298 -17.18 -1.89 34.69
N LYS A 299 -18.01 -0.87 34.91
CA LYS A 299 -19.02 -0.86 35.97
C LYS A 299 -20.41 -1.23 35.47
N ASP A 300 -20.76 -0.89 34.22
CA ASP A 300 -22.07 -1.23 33.64
C ASP A 300 -21.94 -2.32 32.58
N ARG A 301 -22.22 -3.57 32.97
CA ARG A 301 -22.16 -4.75 32.09
C ARG A 301 -23.22 -4.77 30.97
N SER A 302 -24.04 -3.73 30.83
CA SER A 302 -25.13 -3.64 29.85
C SER A 302 -24.79 -2.87 28.57
N SER A 303 -23.66 -2.14 28.52
CA SER A 303 -23.23 -1.34 27.36
C SER A 303 -21.80 -1.67 26.93
N SER A 304 -21.50 -2.95 26.73
CA SER A 304 -20.23 -3.44 26.19
C SER A 304 -19.92 -3.02 24.74
N SER A 305 -20.72 -2.13 24.16
CA SER A 305 -20.56 -1.66 22.79
C SER A 305 -19.78 -0.35 22.74
N CYS A 306 -18.79 -0.30 21.86
CA CYS A 306 -18.13 0.94 21.46
C CYS A 306 -19.18 1.90 20.85
N PRO A 307 -19.10 3.23 21.08
CA PRO A 307 -19.95 4.19 20.40
C PRO A 307 -19.85 4.04 18.87
N PRO A 308 -20.94 4.31 18.12
CA PRO A 308 -20.96 4.10 16.66
C PRO A 308 -19.99 4.99 15.88
N TRP A 309 -19.59 6.13 16.46
CA TRP A 309 -18.58 7.02 15.89
C TRP A 309 -17.14 6.56 16.18
N LEU A 310 -16.89 5.64 17.11
CA LEU A 310 -15.55 5.16 17.48
C LEU A 310 -15.31 3.75 16.95
N HIS A 311 -14.25 3.57 16.17
CA HIS A 311 -13.83 2.27 15.66
C HIS A 311 -12.41 1.92 16.10
N LEU A 312 -12.28 0.79 16.78
CA LEU A 312 -10.99 0.21 17.21
C LEU A 312 -10.59 -0.85 16.17
N ALA A 313 -9.83 -0.42 15.17
CA ALA A 313 -9.49 -1.24 14.02
C ALA A 313 -8.25 -2.12 14.27
N SER A 314 -8.13 -3.22 13.54
CA SER A 314 -6.93 -4.06 13.49
C SER A 314 -5.79 -3.36 12.73
N ASN A 315 -4.60 -3.96 12.75
CA ASN A 315 -3.49 -3.56 11.89
C ASN A 315 -2.96 -4.80 11.12
N PRO A 316 -3.09 -4.86 9.78
CA PRO A 316 -3.73 -3.88 8.89
C PRO A 316 -5.25 -3.78 9.09
N CYS A 317 -5.86 -2.74 8.54
CA CYS A 317 -7.31 -2.63 8.36
C CYS A 317 -7.69 -2.23 6.93
N ARG A 318 -8.93 -2.54 6.56
CA ARG A 318 -9.53 -2.22 5.26
C ARG A 318 -10.72 -1.30 5.48
N LEU A 319 -10.77 -0.22 4.72
CA LEU A 319 -11.83 0.78 4.76
C LEU A 319 -12.47 0.88 3.39
N ARG A 320 -13.80 0.77 3.37
CA ARG A 320 -14.64 1.04 2.21
C ARG A 320 -15.25 2.42 2.38
N LEU A 321 -14.88 3.35 1.51
CA LEU A 321 -15.40 4.71 1.50
C LEU A 321 -16.10 4.98 0.16
N TYR A 322 -17.43 4.98 0.18
CA TYR A 322 -18.25 5.00 -1.05
C TYR A 322 -17.83 3.89 -2.03
N THR A 323 -17.28 4.26 -3.19
CA THR A 323 -16.79 3.35 -4.23
C THR A 323 -15.28 3.08 -4.14
N ARG A 324 -14.62 3.56 -3.08
CA ARG A 324 -13.17 3.48 -2.89
C ARG A 324 -12.80 2.44 -1.85
N GLU A 325 -11.77 1.67 -2.15
CA GLU A 325 -11.16 0.69 -1.26
C GLU A 325 -9.82 1.22 -0.78
N ILE A 326 -9.65 1.31 0.54
CA ILE A 326 -8.46 1.87 1.20
C ILE A 326 -7.91 0.84 2.18
N VAL A 327 -6.62 0.54 2.09
CA VAL A 327 -5.94 -0.35 3.04
C VAL A 327 -4.98 0.49 3.88
N ILE A 328 -5.05 0.33 5.21
CA ILE A 328 -4.16 1.05 6.12
C ILE A 328 -3.31 0.03 6.88
N PHE A 329 -2.02 0.30 6.91
CA PHE A 329 -1.04 -0.61 7.43
C PHE A 329 0.06 0.16 8.15
N ARG A 330 0.26 -0.14 9.44
CA ARG A 330 1.24 0.51 10.29
C ARG A 330 2.37 -0.45 10.63
N VAL A 331 3.48 -0.36 9.90
CA VAL A 331 4.71 -1.15 10.11
C VAL A 331 5.92 -0.35 9.65
N ASN A 332 7.11 -0.63 10.18
CA ASN A 332 8.36 -0.03 9.69
C ASN A 332 8.85 -0.79 8.45
N TYR A 333 8.10 -0.69 7.35
CA TYR A 333 8.25 -1.57 6.18
C TYR A 333 9.48 -1.24 5.34
N SER A 334 9.86 0.03 5.15
CA SER A 334 10.99 0.36 4.26
C SER A 334 12.31 -0.20 4.81
N ARG A 335 12.58 -0.04 6.11
CA ARG A 335 13.78 -0.61 6.76
C ARG A 335 13.82 -2.13 6.66
N LEU A 336 12.68 -2.80 6.87
CA LEU A 336 12.59 -4.26 6.79
C LEU A 336 12.84 -4.75 5.37
N LEU A 337 12.15 -4.19 4.38
CA LEU A 337 12.27 -4.63 3.00
C LEU A 337 13.68 -4.35 2.45
N VAL A 338 14.19 -3.13 2.64
CA VAL A 338 15.53 -2.73 2.16
C VAL A 338 16.64 -3.57 2.79
N ARG A 339 16.54 -3.91 4.07
CA ARG A 339 17.54 -4.74 4.76
C ARG A 339 17.65 -6.14 4.18
N HIS A 340 16.54 -6.68 3.69
CA HIS A 340 16.47 -8.03 3.12
C HIS A 340 16.48 -8.03 1.59
N CYS A 341 16.85 -6.92 0.95
CA CYS A 341 16.97 -6.84 -0.50
C CYS A 341 18.18 -7.63 -1.02
N ILE A 342 17.94 -8.37 -2.10
CA ILE A 342 18.98 -9.09 -2.85
C ILE A 342 19.90 -8.09 -3.54
N HIS A 343 19.30 -7.05 -4.12
CA HIS A 343 19.99 -5.99 -4.83
C HIS A 343 19.33 -4.65 -4.52
N LEU A 344 20.12 -3.64 -4.16
CA LEU A 344 19.62 -2.29 -3.94
C LEU A 344 19.52 -1.57 -5.30
N PRO A 345 18.38 -0.97 -5.66
CA PRO A 345 18.25 -0.22 -6.91
C PRO A 345 19.31 0.89 -6.99
N THR A 346 20.22 0.80 -7.95
CA THR A 346 21.27 1.80 -8.19
C THR A 346 20.74 2.91 -9.10
N LEU A 347 21.12 4.16 -8.83
CA LEU A 347 20.64 5.35 -9.56
C LEU A 347 21.06 5.41 -11.03
N ASN A 348 22.00 4.57 -11.47
CA ASN A 348 22.51 4.59 -12.83
C ASN A 348 21.46 4.19 -13.89
N ASN A 349 20.33 3.61 -13.48
CA ASN A 349 19.18 3.31 -14.35
C ASN A 349 18.23 4.51 -14.56
N LEU A 350 18.53 5.71 -14.06
CA LEU A 350 17.68 6.88 -14.27
C LEU A 350 17.72 7.39 -15.73
N ASP A 351 18.82 7.16 -16.44
CA ASP A 351 19.03 7.67 -17.81
C ASP A 351 18.20 6.89 -18.86
N SER A 352 17.89 5.61 -18.61
CA SER A 352 17.01 4.82 -19.48
C SER A 352 15.53 5.16 -19.31
N TYR A 353 15.17 5.83 -18.21
CA TYR A 353 13.78 6.18 -17.86
C TYR A 353 13.25 7.40 -18.64
N VAL A 354 14.11 8.39 -18.91
CA VAL A 354 13.72 9.58 -19.69
C VAL A 354 13.36 9.19 -21.13
N GLU A 355 14.05 8.21 -21.71
CA GLU A 355 13.80 7.78 -23.09
C GLU A 355 12.62 6.81 -23.26
N THR A 356 12.26 6.03 -22.22
CA THR A 356 11.17 5.04 -22.32
C THR A 356 9.80 5.63 -21.98
N SER A 357 9.70 6.58 -21.05
CA SER A 357 8.43 7.28 -20.79
C SER A 357 7.99 8.14 -21.99
N GLU A 358 8.92 8.81 -22.67
CA GLU A 358 8.61 9.61 -23.87
C GLU A 358 8.19 8.76 -25.08
N LYS A 359 8.72 7.53 -25.22
CA LYS A 359 8.34 6.61 -26.31
C LYS A 359 6.98 5.94 -26.11
N ILE A 360 6.55 5.73 -24.86
CA ILE A 360 5.25 5.09 -24.57
C ILE A 360 4.10 6.11 -24.72
N GLU A 361 4.28 7.36 -24.27
CA GLU A 361 3.25 8.41 -24.38
C GLU A 361 3.07 8.96 -25.81
N SER A 362 4.12 8.92 -26.65
CA SER A 362 4.02 9.34 -28.06
C SER A 362 3.35 8.31 -28.97
N SER A 363 3.22 7.06 -28.52
CA SER A 363 2.62 5.97 -29.30
C SER A 363 1.09 5.87 -29.18
N THR A 364 0.47 6.59 -28.24
CA THR A 364 -0.97 6.50 -27.94
C THR A 364 -1.80 7.70 -28.45
N SER A 365 -1.23 8.61 -29.25
CA SER A 365 -1.92 9.84 -29.71
C SER A 365 -1.93 10.08 -31.22
N ARG A 366 -1.77 9.04 -32.05
CA ARG A 366 -1.95 9.18 -33.51
C ARG A 366 -2.83 8.07 -34.07
N GLU A 367 -4.11 8.36 -34.19
CA GLU A 367 -4.96 7.95 -35.32
C GLU A 367 -6.35 8.56 -35.14
N ASN A 368 -6.60 9.70 -35.81
CA ASN A 368 -7.84 10.01 -36.54
C ASN A 368 -7.85 11.48 -36.97
N SER A 369 -7.46 11.74 -38.22
CA SER A 369 -8.22 12.59 -39.15
C SER A 369 -7.39 12.83 -40.42
N GLU A 370 -7.77 12.16 -41.51
CA GLU A 370 -7.49 12.65 -42.86
C GLU A 370 -8.78 12.64 -43.67
N THR A 371 -9.15 13.82 -44.18
CA THR A 371 -9.67 14.15 -45.53
C THR A 371 -10.20 15.60 -45.47
N ALA A 372 -9.40 16.58 -45.91
CA ALA A 372 -9.49 17.33 -47.19
C ALA A 372 -10.70 18.31 -47.22
N VAL A 373 -10.64 19.60 -47.63
CA VAL A 373 -9.90 20.29 -48.71
C VAL A 373 -9.99 21.84 -48.51
N ASP A 374 -8.99 22.59 -49.03
CA ASP A 374 -8.96 23.98 -49.59
C ASP A 374 -9.44 25.21 -48.78
N MET A 375 -9.03 26.48 -49.01
CA MET A 375 -7.88 27.23 -49.58
C MET A 375 -8.25 28.74 -49.40
N ASP A 376 -7.25 29.64 -49.38
CA ASP A 376 -7.30 31.13 -49.54
C ASP A 376 -7.36 32.11 -48.33
N SER A 377 -6.16 32.62 -48.01
CA SER A 377 -5.66 34.01 -48.01
C SER A 377 -6.63 35.23 -47.92
N GLU A 378 -6.41 36.12 -46.94
CA GLU A 378 -5.72 37.43 -47.07
C GLU A 378 -6.03 38.39 -45.90
N ALA A 379 -5.17 39.41 -45.79
CA ALA A 379 -4.88 40.30 -44.68
C ALA A 379 -6.00 41.29 -44.27
N VAL A 380 -5.86 41.85 -43.06
CA VAL A 380 -5.66 43.31 -42.81
C VAL A 380 -5.56 43.56 -41.30
N ALA A 381 -4.50 44.27 -40.91
CA ALA A 381 -4.21 44.74 -39.55
C ALA A 381 -4.91 46.07 -39.24
N THR A 382 -5.27 46.32 -37.98
CA THR A 382 -4.72 47.44 -37.15
C THR A 382 -5.33 47.56 -35.73
N SER A 383 -4.43 47.53 -34.72
CA SER A 383 -4.34 48.29 -33.43
C SER A 383 -5.52 48.26 -32.43
N SER A 384 -5.37 48.11 -31.09
CA SER A 384 -4.24 48.21 -30.16
C SER A 384 -4.68 47.83 -28.73
N SER A 385 -3.85 47.15 -27.93
CA SER A 385 -3.43 47.60 -26.57
C SER A 385 -2.61 46.57 -25.77
N SER A 386 -1.61 47.11 -25.09
CA SER A 386 -0.87 46.63 -23.90
C SER A 386 0.06 45.41 -24.00
N SER A 387 1.35 45.75 -23.96
CA SER A 387 2.53 44.97 -23.63
C SER A 387 2.48 44.23 -22.28
N SER A 388 2.79 42.93 -22.30
CA SER A 388 3.52 42.27 -21.22
C SER A 388 4.39 41.14 -21.79
N SER A 389 5.65 41.17 -21.37
CA SER A 389 6.77 40.41 -21.90
C SER A 389 6.62 38.92 -21.65
N ILE A 390 6.79 38.13 -22.72
CA ILE A 390 6.96 36.67 -22.69
C ILE A 390 8.17 36.36 -21.81
N LYS A 391 7.93 35.88 -20.59
CA LYS A 391 8.93 35.17 -19.79
C LYS A 391 8.85 33.69 -20.16
N GLN A 392 9.95 33.19 -20.68
CA GLN A 392 10.22 31.77 -20.87
C GLN A 392 10.12 31.07 -19.50
N ASP A 393 9.10 30.24 -19.30
CA ASP A 393 9.08 29.28 -18.21
C ASP A 393 10.09 28.17 -18.54
N THR A 394 11.30 28.34 -18.03
CA THR A 394 12.29 27.27 -17.95
C THR A 394 11.75 26.18 -17.03
N THR A 395 11.27 25.08 -17.62
CA THR A 395 10.97 23.83 -16.91
C THR A 395 12.26 23.27 -16.33
N SER A 396 12.51 23.56 -15.05
CA SER A 396 13.60 22.96 -14.30
C SER A 396 13.31 21.47 -14.10
N LYS A 397 14.01 20.61 -14.86
CA LYS A 397 14.04 19.16 -14.65
C LYS A 397 14.46 18.90 -13.20
N LYS A 398 13.50 18.54 -12.34
CA LYS A 398 13.76 18.21 -10.94
C LYS A 398 14.44 16.85 -10.90
N HIS A 399 15.75 16.81 -10.59
CA HIS A 399 16.46 15.54 -10.38
C HIS A 399 15.76 14.75 -9.26
N LYS A 400 15.24 13.55 -9.58
CA LYS A 400 14.64 12.65 -8.59
C LYS A 400 15.70 12.31 -7.55
N THR A 401 15.38 12.51 -6.26
CA THR A 401 16.27 12.15 -5.16
C THR A 401 16.33 10.62 -4.99
N THR A 402 17.39 10.12 -4.35
CA THR A 402 17.59 8.68 -4.13
C THR A 402 16.44 8.03 -3.34
N THR A 403 15.87 8.78 -2.39
CA THR A 403 14.76 8.34 -1.54
C THR A 403 13.44 8.27 -2.31
N GLU A 404 13.21 9.16 -3.29
CA GLU A 404 12.04 9.15 -4.17
C GLU A 404 12.06 7.96 -5.13
N TYR A 405 13.22 7.68 -5.74
CA TYR A 405 13.38 6.50 -6.62
C TYR A 405 13.18 5.20 -5.84
N LEU A 406 13.74 5.11 -4.62
CA LEU A 406 13.51 3.96 -3.75
C LEU A 406 12.03 3.82 -3.37
N GLY A 407 11.32 4.93 -3.16
CA GLY A 407 9.87 4.94 -2.91
C GLY A 407 9.06 4.39 -4.09
N GLN A 408 9.43 4.74 -5.32
CA GLN A 408 8.82 4.20 -6.54
C GLN A 408 9.07 2.68 -6.68
N CYS A 409 10.31 2.23 -6.44
CA CYS A 409 10.66 0.81 -6.45
C CYS A 409 9.89 0.01 -5.39
N LEU A 410 9.68 0.62 -4.22
CA LEU A 410 8.95 0.02 -3.10
C LEU A 410 7.46 -0.11 -3.39
N ALA A 411 6.82 0.93 -3.94
CA ALA A 411 5.42 0.87 -4.36
C ALA A 411 5.19 -0.22 -5.42
N ARG A 412 6.09 -0.31 -6.40
CA ARG A 412 6.07 -1.35 -7.43
C ARG A 412 6.20 -2.76 -6.84
N CYS A 413 7.09 -2.94 -5.86
CA CYS A 413 7.24 -4.21 -5.14
C CYS A 413 5.92 -4.63 -4.48
N LEU A 414 5.32 -3.74 -3.66
CA LEU A 414 4.07 -4.06 -2.94
C LEU A 414 2.90 -4.35 -3.88
N ALA A 415 2.77 -3.59 -4.98
CA ALA A 415 1.72 -3.80 -5.96
C ALA A 415 1.89 -5.12 -6.73
N SER A 416 3.11 -5.40 -7.17
CA SER A 416 3.48 -6.60 -7.92
C SER A 416 3.30 -7.87 -7.08
N GLN A 417 3.77 -7.84 -5.83
CA GLN A 417 3.67 -8.97 -4.91
C GLN A 417 2.26 -9.18 -4.35
N ALA A 418 1.34 -8.23 -4.56
CA ALA A 418 -0.03 -8.31 -4.05
C ALA A 418 -0.13 -8.56 -2.54
N HIS A 419 0.87 -8.13 -1.77
CA HIS A 419 1.01 -8.45 -0.36
C HIS A 419 1.69 -7.29 0.37
N LEU A 420 1.20 -6.95 1.58
CA LEU A 420 1.76 -5.85 2.38
C LEU A 420 3.18 -6.14 2.89
N LEU A 421 3.53 -7.41 3.07
CA LEU A 421 4.84 -7.86 3.52
C LEU A 421 5.32 -9.07 2.71
N PRO A 422 5.94 -8.87 1.54
CA PRO A 422 6.48 -9.96 0.71
C PRO A 422 7.83 -10.45 1.26
N LEU A 423 7.80 -10.99 2.48
CA LEU A 423 8.97 -11.45 3.23
C LEU A 423 8.74 -12.85 3.77
N LEU A 424 9.81 -13.59 4.02
CA LEU A 424 9.73 -14.91 4.65
C LEU A 424 9.26 -14.80 6.10
N GLY A 425 8.51 -15.81 6.56
CA GLY A 425 7.91 -15.81 7.90
C GLY A 425 8.90 -15.75 9.08
N HIS A 426 10.18 -16.10 8.87
CA HIS A 426 11.23 -15.94 9.89
C HIS A 426 11.74 -14.49 9.98
N ILE A 427 11.53 -13.68 8.93
CA ILE A 427 11.86 -12.26 8.88
C ILE A 427 10.67 -11.44 9.37
N ALA A 428 9.48 -11.72 8.84
CA ALA A 428 8.23 -11.05 9.19
C ALA A 428 7.18 -12.10 9.59
N PRO A 429 7.05 -12.41 10.89
CA PRO A 429 6.09 -13.40 11.36
C PRO A 429 4.64 -12.96 11.09
N VAL A 430 3.88 -13.85 10.46
CA VAL A 430 2.45 -13.68 10.19
C VAL A 430 1.69 -14.89 10.73
N TYR A 431 0.52 -14.66 11.31
CA TYR A 431 -0.40 -15.74 11.65
C TYR A 431 -0.85 -16.43 10.38
N TRP A 432 -0.47 -17.69 10.20
CA TRP A 432 -0.70 -18.39 8.94
C TRP A 432 -2.17 -18.41 8.51
N TYR A 433 -3.09 -18.60 9.46
CA TYR A 433 -4.52 -18.59 9.17
C TYR A 433 -5.05 -17.22 8.66
N TYR A 434 -4.34 -16.13 8.97
CA TYR A 434 -4.75 -14.76 8.66
C TYR A 434 -3.84 -14.07 7.63
N ASP A 435 -3.01 -14.82 6.91
CA ASP A 435 -2.11 -14.27 5.89
C ASP A 435 -2.89 -13.53 4.78
N GLN A 436 -4.06 -14.04 4.40
CA GLN A 436 -4.98 -13.39 3.46
C GLN A 436 -5.38 -11.94 3.85
N ALA A 437 -5.32 -11.59 5.15
CA ALA A 437 -5.65 -10.25 5.61
C ALA A 437 -4.57 -9.22 5.22
N LEU A 438 -3.34 -9.67 4.92
CA LEU A 438 -2.25 -8.85 4.40
C LEU A 438 -2.21 -8.81 2.87
N SER A 439 -3.07 -9.59 2.19
CA SER A 439 -3.16 -9.59 0.74
C SER A 439 -3.78 -8.29 0.20
N LEU A 440 -3.21 -7.82 -0.91
CA LEU A 440 -3.64 -6.70 -1.75
C LEU A 440 -4.19 -7.23 -3.09
N ASN A 441 -4.95 -8.33 -3.04
CA ASN A 441 -5.57 -8.93 -4.22
C ASN A 441 -7.10 -9.00 -4.07
N PRO A 442 -7.88 -8.22 -4.86
CA PRO A 442 -7.45 -7.24 -5.87
C PRO A 442 -6.74 -6.03 -5.25
N LEU A 443 -5.98 -5.29 -6.05
CA LEU A 443 -5.32 -4.06 -5.59
C LEU A 443 -6.37 -3.00 -5.18
N PRO A 444 -6.22 -2.31 -4.04
CA PRO A 444 -7.12 -1.25 -3.62
C PRO A 444 -6.86 0.05 -4.41
N ASN A 445 -7.69 1.08 -4.20
CA ASN A 445 -7.44 2.42 -4.76
C ASN A 445 -6.29 3.14 -4.02
N LEU A 446 -6.22 2.97 -2.70
CA LEU A 446 -5.24 3.63 -1.85
C LEU A 446 -4.66 2.66 -0.82
N VAL A 447 -3.33 2.59 -0.72
CA VAL A 447 -2.60 1.96 0.38
C VAL A 447 -1.92 3.03 1.20
N VAL A 448 -2.29 3.12 2.47
CA VAL A 448 -1.68 4.00 3.47
C VAL A 448 -0.70 3.17 4.28
N ALA A 449 0.57 3.20 3.89
CA ALA A 449 1.65 2.50 4.57
C ALA A 449 2.35 3.47 5.53
N ILE A 450 1.96 3.39 6.80
CA ILE A 450 2.39 4.31 7.85
C ILE A 450 3.72 3.84 8.43
N GLU A 451 4.76 4.61 8.18
CA GLU A 451 6.08 4.45 8.79
C GLU A 451 6.57 5.82 9.28
N PRO A 452 6.91 5.96 10.58
CA PRO A 452 7.24 7.26 11.17
C PRO A 452 8.53 7.87 10.63
N GLU A 453 9.52 7.04 10.31
CA GLU A 453 10.84 7.45 9.82
C GLU A 453 11.24 6.59 8.61
N PRO A 454 10.59 6.83 7.46
CA PRO A 454 10.79 6.00 6.28
C PRO A 454 12.17 6.25 5.66
N LEU A 455 12.84 5.16 5.23
CA LEU A 455 14.05 5.28 4.40
C LEU A 455 13.72 5.66 2.96
N ALA A 456 12.52 5.31 2.50
CA ALA A 456 12.06 5.50 1.12
C ALA A 456 10.85 6.45 1.11
N ASN A 457 10.87 7.45 0.24
CA ASN A 457 9.75 8.39 0.11
C ASN A 457 8.64 7.77 -0.73
N LEU A 458 7.75 7.01 -0.09
CA LEU A 458 6.62 6.35 -0.77
C LEU A 458 5.67 7.36 -1.45
N ASN A 459 5.57 8.60 -0.94
CA ASN A 459 4.71 9.63 -1.51
C ASN A 459 5.15 10.09 -2.91
N ALA A 460 6.38 9.77 -3.33
CA ALA A 460 6.89 10.07 -4.66
C ALA A 460 6.39 9.12 -5.75
N SER A 461 5.69 8.04 -5.36
CA SER A 461 5.09 7.10 -6.29
C SER A 461 3.85 7.71 -6.95
N GLN A 462 3.82 7.66 -8.28
CA GLN A 462 2.61 8.00 -9.05
C GLN A 462 1.83 6.73 -9.38
N PRO A 463 0.49 6.77 -9.37
CA PRO A 463 -0.32 5.63 -9.78
C PRO A 463 -0.13 5.38 -11.28
N GLY A 464 0.22 4.16 -11.65
CA GLY A 464 0.39 3.77 -13.04
C GLY A 464 -0.14 2.36 -13.29
N LEU A 465 -0.69 2.11 -14.48
CA LEU A 465 -1.31 0.83 -14.81
C LEU A 465 -0.30 -0.32 -14.75
N VAL A 466 0.91 -0.10 -15.28
CA VAL A 466 1.97 -1.10 -15.36
C VAL A 466 2.77 -1.21 -14.05
N THR A 467 3.01 -0.09 -13.38
CA THR A 467 3.89 -0.03 -12.20
C THR A 467 3.17 -0.34 -10.90
N THR A 468 1.92 0.11 -10.73
CA THR A 468 1.16 -0.05 -9.49
C THR A 468 -0.28 -0.53 -9.69
N GLY A 469 -0.69 -0.90 -10.91
CA GLY A 469 -2.06 -1.32 -11.19
C GLY A 469 -3.12 -0.25 -10.90
N ASN A 470 -2.75 1.04 -11.06
CA ASN A 470 -3.52 2.23 -10.65
C ASN A 470 -3.76 2.37 -9.13
N CYS A 471 -3.09 1.60 -8.30
CA CYS A 471 -3.10 1.80 -6.85
C CYS A 471 -2.19 2.97 -6.46
N ARG A 472 -2.67 3.84 -5.58
CA ARG A 472 -1.89 4.93 -4.98
C ARG A 472 -1.31 4.48 -3.64
N PHE A 473 -0.03 4.77 -3.42
CA PHE A 473 0.66 4.47 -2.16
C PHE A 473 1.04 5.77 -1.46
N ILE A 474 0.75 5.89 -0.17
CA ILE A 474 1.09 7.07 0.63
C ILE A 474 1.64 6.70 2.00
N ASN A 475 2.46 7.59 2.55
CA ASN A 475 2.92 7.54 3.93
C ASN A 475 2.73 8.91 4.60
N PRO A 476 1.85 9.04 5.61
CA PRO A 476 1.66 10.27 6.38
C PRO A 476 2.81 10.59 7.37
N GLY A 477 3.74 9.67 7.61
CA GLY A 477 4.90 9.88 8.48
C GLY A 477 4.55 9.87 9.97
N ARG A 478 5.35 10.57 10.79
CA ARG A 478 5.07 10.78 12.23
C ARG A 478 4.41 12.14 12.44
N PHE A 479 3.33 12.16 13.21
CA PHE A 479 2.69 13.40 13.63
C PHE A 479 3.52 14.07 14.74
N GLY A 480 4.03 15.27 14.48
CA GLY A 480 4.96 15.96 15.38
C GLY A 480 6.41 15.49 15.23
N HIS A 481 6.88 15.35 13.98
CA HIS A 481 8.27 15.01 13.69
C HIS A 481 9.17 16.26 13.73
N MET A 482 10.46 16.02 13.96
CA MET A 482 11.48 17.05 13.95
C MET A 482 12.00 17.23 12.53
N GLU A 483 11.91 18.44 12.00
CA GLU A 483 12.49 18.81 10.73
C GLU A 483 13.43 20.00 10.93
N TYR A 484 14.57 20.00 10.23
CA TYR A 484 15.47 21.14 10.24
C TYR A 484 14.91 22.24 9.33
N SER A 485 14.63 23.40 9.91
CA SER A 485 14.17 24.57 9.15
C SER A 485 15.35 25.49 8.85
N ASN A 486 15.59 25.75 7.57
CA ASN A 486 16.63 26.68 7.11
C ASN A 486 16.30 28.14 7.49
N GLU A 487 15.02 28.47 7.71
CA GLU A 487 14.57 29.84 7.97
C GLU A 487 14.84 30.30 9.41
N LEU A 488 14.74 29.37 10.37
CA LEU A 488 14.90 29.65 11.81
C LEU A 488 16.21 29.10 12.38
N SER A 489 17.08 28.51 11.55
CA SER A 489 18.37 27.93 11.97
C SER A 489 18.23 26.97 13.16
N GLY A 490 17.30 26.02 13.09
CA GLY A 490 17.01 25.11 14.21
C GLY A 490 16.11 23.93 13.86
N LEU A 491 15.98 22.98 14.79
CA LEU A 491 14.99 21.90 14.71
C LEU A 491 13.61 22.44 15.08
N GLN A 492 12.67 22.38 14.14
CA GLN A 492 11.27 22.72 14.36
C GLN A 492 10.41 21.45 14.38
N LYS A 493 9.39 21.46 15.24
CA LYS A 493 8.40 20.38 15.28
C LYS A 493 7.31 20.67 14.27
N LYS A 494 7.13 19.78 13.29
CA LYS A 494 6.07 19.88 12.30
C LYS A 494 5.01 18.81 12.51
N TYR A 495 3.76 19.23 12.43
CA TYR A 495 2.59 18.40 12.62
C TYR A 495 1.89 18.19 11.29
N THR A 496 2.47 17.29 10.50
CA THR A 496 2.00 16.94 9.16
C THR A 496 0.98 15.82 9.20
N PHE A 497 -0.04 15.91 8.35
CA PHE A 497 -1.04 14.86 8.14
C PHE A 497 -1.51 14.90 6.68
N LYS A 498 -2.23 13.86 6.24
CA LYS A 498 -2.74 13.76 4.87
C LYS A 498 -4.25 13.82 4.83
N VAL A 499 -4.81 14.44 3.80
CA VAL A 499 -6.25 14.48 3.55
C VAL A 499 -6.53 13.78 2.22
N TYR A 500 -7.43 12.81 2.21
CA TYR A 500 -7.83 12.08 1.01
C TYR A 500 -9.27 12.41 0.62
N TYR A 501 -9.46 12.77 -0.64
CA TYR A 501 -10.78 13.04 -1.22
C TYR A 501 -11.21 11.86 -2.10
N PRO A 502 -12.24 11.08 -1.73
CA PRO A 502 -12.65 9.89 -2.47
C PRO A 502 -13.22 10.19 -3.86
N ARG A 503 -13.75 11.41 -4.08
CA ARG A 503 -14.32 11.81 -5.38
C ARG A 503 -13.23 12.06 -6.42
N THR A 504 -12.23 12.87 -6.08
CA THR A 504 -11.14 13.26 -6.99
C THR A 504 -9.92 12.33 -6.93
N GLU A 505 -9.84 11.47 -5.90
CA GLU A 505 -8.70 10.59 -5.62
C GLU A 505 -7.39 11.34 -5.31
N ILE A 506 -7.52 12.63 -5.00
CA ILE A 506 -6.39 13.49 -4.63
C ILE A 506 -6.06 13.27 -3.15
N VAL A 507 -4.76 13.25 -2.87
CA VAL A 507 -4.22 13.26 -1.52
C VAL A 507 -3.49 14.59 -1.34
N GLU A 508 -3.93 15.38 -0.38
CA GLU A 508 -3.31 16.65 0.00
C GLU A 508 -2.43 16.48 1.22
N ASP A 509 -1.31 17.20 1.24
CA ASP A 509 -0.43 17.33 2.39
C ASP A 509 -0.83 18.57 3.19
N SER A 510 -1.07 18.38 4.49
CA SER A 510 -1.45 19.46 5.41
C SER A 510 -0.50 19.49 6.58
N CYS A 511 -0.21 20.68 7.10
CA CYS A 511 0.61 20.89 8.27
C CYS A 511 -0.08 21.88 9.20
N LEU A 512 -0.14 21.56 10.49
CA LEU A 512 -0.54 22.53 11.50
C LEU A 512 0.59 23.55 11.73
N PRO A 513 0.26 24.80 12.07
CA PRO A 513 1.23 25.85 12.35
C PRO A 513 2.12 25.55 13.57
#